data_AF-B7VTN7-F1
#
_entry.id   AF-B7VTN7-F1
#
_cell.length_a   1.000
_cell.length_b   1.000
_cell.length_c   1.000
_cell.angle_alpha   90.00
_cell.angle_beta   90.00
_cell.angle_gamma   90.00
#
_symmetry.space_group_name_H-M   'P 1'
#
loop_
_entity.id
_entity.type
_entity.pdbx_description
1 polymer ?
#
loop_
_entity_poly.entity_id
_entity_poly.type
_entity_poly.pdbx_seq_one_letter_code
_entity_poly.pdbx_strand_id
1 'polypeptide(L)'
;MSNIVIRLLKEIDKNGEVSLFELSKLITKKHNDHRDFYPIAFLVANDLLDDEYFEKREQVQLKEQLLAREFYACHSAEKKASDGDREFTAMGSGQKLSEQKFALSAKGCMYLANYRTRRNDRLTALATGVVVGVVTAIITTYLAA
;
A
#
# COMPACT_ATOMS: atom_id res chain seq x y z
N MET A 1 9.81 4.45 3.14
CA MET A 1 8.85 3.68 2.32
C MET A 1 7.70 3.09 3.13
N SER A 2 7.94 2.43 4.27
CA SER A 2 6.90 1.71 5.07
C SER A 2 5.61 2.51 5.37
N ASN A 3 5.69 3.81 5.67
CA ASN A 3 4.52 4.58 6.07
C ASN A 3 3.54 4.88 4.90
N ILE A 4 4.06 5.01 3.67
CA ILE A 4 3.25 5.27 2.47
C ILE A 4 2.49 4.01 2.05
N VAL A 5 3.16 2.86 2.06
CA VAL A 5 2.56 1.55 1.71
C VAL A 5 1.37 1.25 2.63
N ILE A 6 1.55 1.43 3.94
CA ILE A 6 0.46 1.25 4.91
C ILE A 6 -0.66 2.27 4.71
N ARG A 7 -0.33 3.51 4.33
CA ARG A 7 -1.33 4.55 4.06
C ARG A 7 -2.18 4.22 2.83
N LEU A 8 -1.55 3.76 1.75
CA LEU A 8 -2.25 3.31 0.54
C LEU A 8 -3.18 2.14 0.85
N LEU A 9 -2.68 1.11 1.52
CA LEU A 9 -3.49 -0.04 1.92
C LEU A 9 -4.69 0.35 2.79
N LYS A 10 -4.50 1.28 3.74
CA LYS A 10 -5.61 1.78 4.58
C LYS A 10 -6.65 2.56 3.79
N GLU A 11 -6.25 3.30 2.77
CA GLU A 11 -7.20 4.02 1.94
C GLU A 11 -8.07 3.05 1.15
N ILE A 12 -7.46 2.00 0.59
CA ILE A 12 -8.17 0.96 -0.16
C ILE A 12 -9.08 0.16 0.78
N ASP A 13 -8.62 -0.22 1.97
CA ASP A 13 -9.44 -0.88 3.00
C ASP A 13 -10.67 -0.05 3.40
N LYS A 14 -10.56 1.28 3.37
CA LYS A 14 -11.67 2.19 3.72
C LYS A 14 -12.68 2.37 2.59
N ASN A 15 -12.20 2.49 1.35
CA ASN A 15 -13.03 2.84 0.20
C ASN A 15 -13.42 1.62 -0.67
N GLY A 16 -12.88 0.44 -0.36
CA GLY A 16 -13.09 -0.82 -1.08
C GLY A 16 -12.22 -0.93 -2.33
N GLU A 17 -12.57 -0.15 -3.36
CA GLU A 17 -11.84 -0.07 -4.63
C GLU A 17 -11.37 1.36 -4.86
N VAL A 18 -10.12 1.53 -5.29
CA VAL A 18 -9.54 2.86 -5.51
C VAL A 18 -8.84 2.90 -6.86
N SER A 19 -9.03 3.98 -7.61
CA SER A 19 -8.42 4.16 -8.93
C SER A 19 -6.92 4.47 -8.86
N LEU A 20 -6.18 4.15 -9.93
CA LEU A 20 -4.76 4.51 -10.07
C LEU A 20 -4.53 6.00 -9.85
N PHE A 21 -5.43 6.83 -10.41
CA PHE A 21 -5.37 8.27 -10.27
C PHE A 21 -5.48 8.72 -8.81
N GLU A 22 -6.43 8.17 -8.05
CA GLU A 22 -6.59 8.49 -6.63
C GLU A 22 -5.41 8.00 -5.79
N LEU A 23 -4.89 6.80 -6.04
CA LEU A 23 -3.69 6.32 -5.38
C LEU A 23 -2.47 7.20 -5.69
N SER A 24 -2.36 7.69 -6.93
CA SER A 24 -1.27 8.60 -7.32
C SER A 24 -1.28 9.92 -6.56
N LYS A 25 -2.44 10.40 -6.10
CA LYS A 25 -2.57 11.62 -5.27
C LYS A 25 -2.05 11.42 -3.84
N LEU A 26 -2.04 10.19 -3.34
CA LEU A 26 -1.57 9.86 -2.00
C LEU A 26 -0.05 9.67 -1.94
N ILE A 27 0.56 9.45 -3.09
CA ILE A 27 2.01 9.34 -3.23
C ILE A 27 2.64 10.74 -3.16
N THR A 28 3.68 10.87 -2.34
CA THR A 28 4.52 12.06 -2.36
C THR A 28 5.38 12.06 -3.62
N LYS A 29 5.09 12.97 -4.56
CA LYS A 29 5.88 13.15 -5.79
C LYS A 29 7.20 13.83 -5.46
N LYS A 30 8.27 13.04 -5.31
CA LYS A 30 9.61 13.56 -5.00
C LYS A 30 10.47 13.68 -6.25
N HIS A 31 10.31 12.74 -7.17
CA HIS A 31 11.15 12.63 -8.37
C HIS A 31 10.41 13.06 -9.65
N ASN A 32 9.07 13.17 -9.61
CA ASN A 32 8.22 13.43 -10.77
C ASN A 32 8.51 12.45 -11.92
N ASP A 33 8.75 11.18 -11.58
CA ASP A 33 9.09 10.10 -12.51
C ASP A 33 8.56 8.78 -11.95
N HIS A 34 8.69 7.68 -12.72
CA HIS A 34 8.26 6.32 -12.37
C HIS A 34 8.70 5.84 -10.98
N ARG A 35 9.79 6.40 -10.45
CA ARG A 35 10.28 6.09 -9.11
C ARG A 35 9.29 6.42 -8.00
N ASP A 36 8.41 7.39 -8.21
CA ASP A 36 7.40 7.74 -7.23
C ASP A 36 6.31 6.65 -7.13
N PHE A 37 6.15 5.81 -8.16
CA PHE A 37 5.13 4.75 -8.25
C PHE A 37 5.59 3.38 -7.73
N TYR A 38 6.84 3.26 -7.28
CA TYR A 38 7.34 2.05 -6.62
C TYR A 38 6.45 1.55 -5.46
N PRO A 39 5.83 2.41 -4.61
CA PRO A 39 4.95 1.92 -3.55
C PRO A 39 3.73 1.13 -4.07
N ILE A 40 3.14 1.53 -5.19
CA ILE A 40 2.02 0.79 -5.81
C ILE A 40 2.56 -0.47 -6.49
N ALA A 41 3.66 -0.36 -7.22
CA ALA A 41 4.32 -1.49 -7.86
C ALA A 41 4.71 -2.59 -6.87
N PHE A 42 5.25 -2.22 -5.72
CA PHE A 42 5.58 -3.14 -4.63
C PHE A 42 4.32 -3.86 -4.12
N LEU A 43 3.22 -3.13 -3.91
CA LEU A 43 1.98 -3.71 -3.42
C LEU A 43 1.39 -4.74 -4.38
N VAL A 44 1.41 -4.45 -5.68
CA VAL A 44 0.92 -5.37 -6.71
C VAL A 44 1.87 -6.56 -6.88
N ALA A 45 3.18 -6.32 -6.95
CA ALA A 45 4.18 -7.39 -7.13
C ALA A 45 4.25 -8.38 -5.95
N ASN A 46 3.81 -7.97 -4.76
CA ASN A 46 3.77 -8.82 -3.56
C ASN A 46 2.37 -9.38 -3.28
N ASP A 47 1.45 -9.33 -4.25
CA ASP A 47 0.06 -9.79 -4.14
C ASP A 47 -0.70 -9.15 -2.96
N LEU A 48 -0.33 -7.92 -2.57
CA LEU A 48 -1.03 -7.19 -1.50
C LEU A 48 -2.21 -6.40 -2.06
N LEU A 49 -2.18 -6.09 -3.36
CA LEU A 49 -3.27 -5.50 -4.10
C LEU A 49 -3.60 -6.37 -5.30
N ASP A 50 -4.90 -6.55 -5.52
CA ASP A 50 -5.42 -7.12 -6.74
C ASP A 50 -5.67 -5.98 -7.73
N ASP A 51 -5.17 -6.15 -8.94
CA ASP A 51 -5.38 -5.24 -10.04
C ASP A 51 -6.41 -5.86 -11.00
N GLU A 52 -7.48 -5.13 -11.30
CA GLU A 52 -8.58 -5.57 -12.18
C GLU A 52 -8.08 -6.05 -13.56
N TYR A 53 -6.96 -5.51 -14.02
CA TYR A 53 -6.36 -5.88 -15.30
C TYR A 53 -5.21 -6.89 -15.17
N PHE A 54 -4.90 -7.37 -13.96
CA PHE A 54 -3.78 -8.28 -13.70
C PHE A 54 -4.04 -9.69 -14.21
N GLU A 55 -5.26 -10.23 -14.07
CA GLU A 55 -5.58 -11.60 -14.50
C GLU A 55 -5.42 -11.86 -16.00
N LYS A 56 -5.48 -10.80 -16.83
CA LYS A 56 -5.31 -10.90 -18.28
C LYS A 56 -3.87 -10.69 -18.74
N ARG A 57 -2.98 -10.24 -17.85
CA ARG A 57 -1.55 -10.15 -18.12
C ARG A 57 -1.01 -11.53 -17.85
N GLU A 58 -0.36 -12.15 -18.84
CA GLU A 58 0.39 -13.39 -18.58
C GLU A 58 1.22 -13.19 -17.31
N GLN A 59 1.19 -14.18 -16.41
CA GLN A 59 1.85 -14.21 -15.10
C GLN A 59 3.38 -14.19 -15.19
N VAL A 60 3.93 -13.40 -16.10
CA VAL A 60 5.32 -12.97 -16.04
C VAL A 60 5.42 -12.19 -14.74
N GLN A 61 6.22 -12.68 -13.79
CA GLN A 61 6.66 -11.92 -12.63
C GLN A 61 7.29 -10.61 -13.11
N LEU A 62 6.45 -9.60 -13.31
CA LEU A 62 6.86 -8.31 -13.77
C LEU A 62 7.67 -7.71 -12.65
N LYS A 63 8.96 -7.48 -12.92
CA LYS A 63 9.85 -6.78 -12.00
C LYS A 63 9.18 -5.48 -11.57
N GLU A 64 9.23 -5.16 -10.28
CA GLU A 64 8.60 -3.96 -9.69
C GLU A 64 8.88 -2.68 -10.48
N GLN A 65 10.09 -2.57 -11.04
CA GLN A 65 10.48 -1.44 -11.89
C GLN A 65 9.61 -1.27 -13.14
N LEU A 66 9.20 -2.36 -13.78
CA LEU A 66 8.34 -2.34 -14.96
C LEU A 66 6.92 -1.92 -14.61
N LEU A 67 6.40 -2.43 -13.49
CA LEU A 67 5.10 -2.02 -12.95
C LEU A 67 5.10 -0.53 -12.57
N ALA A 68 6.18 -0.04 -11.94
CA ALA A 68 6.28 1.36 -11.55
C ALA A 68 6.28 2.30 -12.77
N ARG A 69 6.96 1.91 -13.86
CA ARG A 69 6.96 2.65 -15.12
C ARG A 69 5.60 2.63 -15.80
N GLU A 70 4.96 1.47 -15.83
CA GLU A 70 3.61 1.35 -16.35
C GLU A 70 2.62 2.22 -15.58
N PHE A 71 2.59 2.13 -14.25
CA PHE A 71 1.69 2.94 -13.44
C PHE A 71 1.95 4.44 -13.62
N TYR A 72 3.21 4.83 -13.79
CA TYR A 72 3.54 6.21 -14.15
C TYR A 72 3.06 6.60 -15.55
N ALA A 73 3.13 5.72 -16.54
CA ALA A 73 2.60 6.02 -17.87
C ALA A 73 1.06 6.07 -17.86
N CYS A 74 0.41 5.20 -17.08
CA CYS A 74 -1.04 5.06 -17.04
C CYS A 74 -1.75 6.10 -16.15
N HIS A 75 -1.10 6.66 -15.12
CA HIS A 75 -1.78 7.54 -14.15
C HIS A 75 -2.37 8.82 -14.75
N SER A 76 -1.80 9.32 -15.85
CA SER A 76 -2.24 10.53 -16.56
C SER A 76 -2.82 10.25 -17.94
N ALA A 77 -2.77 8.99 -18.39
CA ALA A 77 -3.22 8.60 -19.71
C ALA A 77 -4.72 8.30 -19.72
N GLU A 78 -5.40 8.75 -20.78
CA GLU A 78 -6.82 8.43 -20.97
C GLU A 78 -6.98 7.05 -21.61
N LYS A 79 -6.62 6.87 -22.88
CA LYS A 79 -6.89 5.61 -23.61
C LYS A 79 -5.66 4.79 -23.96
N LYS A 80 -4.52 5.44 -24.13
CA LYS A 80 -3.25 4.82 -24.49
C LYS A 80 -2.12 5.47 -23.72
N ALA A 81 -1.22 4.65 -23.19
CA ALA A 81 0.05 5.07 -22.64
C ALA A 81 1.16 4.28 -23.34
N SER A 82 2.32 4.90 -23.52
CA SER A 82 3.50 4.23 -24.03
C SER A 82 4.67 4.51 -23.11
N ASP A 83 5.45 3.48 -22.80
CA ASP A 83 6.74 3.59 -22.14
C ASP A 83 7.78 2.81 -22.95
N GLY A 84 8.53 3.53 -23.79
CA GLY A 84 9.46 2.93 -24.76
C GLY A 84 8.73 2.02 -25.76
N ASP A 85 9.17 0.76 -25.84
CA ASP A 85 8.61 -0.24 -26.77
C ASP A 85 7.28 -0.87 -26.28
N ARG A 86 6.76 -0.43 -25.12
CA ARG A 86 5.53 -0.97 -24.55
C ARG A 86 4.38 -0.01 -24.75
N GLU A 87 3.28 -0.51 -25.31
CA GLU A 87 2.00 0.20 -25.38
C GLU A 87 1.01 -0.44 -24.41
N PHE A 88 0.38 0.41 -23.60
CA PHE A 88 -0.71 0.07 -22.71
C PHE A 88 -1.98 0.71 -23.25
N THR A 89 -3.04 -0.09 -23.40
CA THR A 89 -4.32 0.37 -23.94
C THR A 89 -5.43 0.10 -22.94
N ALA A 90 -6.30 1.08 -22.69
CA ALA A 90 -7.45 0.91 -21.82
C ALA A 90 -8.36 -0.21 -22.36
N MET A 91 -8.83 -1.08 -21.47
CA MET A 91 -9.61 -2.24 -21.86
C MET A 91 -11.10 -1.88 -21.92
N GLY A 92 -11.58 -1.45 -23.09
CA GLY A 92 -13.00 -1.15 -23.34
C GLY A 92 -13.24 0.24 -23.93
N SER A 93 -14.40 0.43 -24.56
CA SER A 93 -14.72 1.62 -25.35
C SER A 93 -14.90 2.91 -24.53
N GLY A 94 -14.96 2.82 -23.19
CA GLY A 94 -15.22 3.95 -22.29
C GLY A 94 -14.38 4.03 -21.02
N GLN A 95 -13.47 3.10 -20.75
CA GLN A 95 -12.62 3.13 -19.54
C GLN A 95 -11.34 3.92 -19.78
N LYS A 96 -10.87 4.66 -18.76
CA LYS A 96 -9.55 5.32 -18.79
C LYS A 96 -8.49 4.46 -18.11
N LEU A 97 -7.23 4.50 -18.58
CA LEU A 97 -6.10 3.84 -17.91
C LEU A 97 -5.88 4.39 -16.50
N SER A 98 -6.16 5.67 -16.28
CA SER A 98 -6.09 6.31 -14.97
C SER A 98 -7.19 5.87 -14.00
N GLU A 99 -8.28 5.28 -14.52
CA GLU A 99 -9.42 4.76 -13.75
C GLU A 99 -9.25 3.28 -13.39
N GLN A 100 -8.12 2.66 -13.76
CA GLN A 100 -7.76 1.30 -13.34
C GLN A 100 -7.93 1.14 -11.83
N LYS A 101 -8.78 0.20 -11.44
CA LYS A 101 -9.12 -0.02 -10.03
C LYS A 101 -8.19 -1.03 -9.38
N PHE A 102 -7.85 -0.74 -8.14
CA PHE A 102 -7.13 -1.63 -7.25
C PHE A 102 -8.00 -1.98 -6.07
N ALA A 103 -8.06 -3.27 -5.77
CA ALA A 103 -8.74 -3.82 -4.61
C ALA A 103 -7.71 -4.43 -3.65
N LEU A 104 -8.10 -4.57 -2.39
CA LEU A 104 -7.25 -5.21 -1.40
C LEU A 104 -7.29 -6.73 -1.60
N SER A 105 -6.13 -7.34 -1.79
CA SER A 105 -6.04 -8.81 -1.84
C SER A 105 -6.21 -9.42 -0.45
N ALA A 106 -6.50 -10.72 -0.38
CA ALA A 106 -6.57 -11.47 0.88
C ALA A 106 -5.25 -11.35 1.69
N LYS A 107 -4.10 -11.37 1.01
CA LYS A 107 -2.79 -11.14 1.64
C LYS A 107 -2.64 -9.71 2.14
N GLY A 108 -3.15 -8.72 1.38
CA GLY A 108 -3.20 -7.32 1.79
C GLY A 108 -4.02 -7.11 3.07
N CYS A 109 -5.18 -7.76 3.17
CA CYS A 109 -6.04 -7.74 4.36
C CYS A 109 -5.28 -8.26 5.59
N MET A 110 -4.66 -9.43 5.45
CA MET A 110 -3.87 -10.05 6.52
C MET A 110 -2.67 -9.20 6.91
N TYR A 111 -2.02 -8.55 5.94
CA TYR A 111 -0.90 -7.65 6.21
C TYR A 111 -1.32 -6.44 7.04
N LEU A 112 -2.46 -5.81 6.72
CA LEU A 112 -3.01 -4.71 7.52
C LEU A 112 -3.45 -5.15 8.92
N ALA A 113 -4.09 -6.31 9.04
CA ALA A 113 -4.48 -6.88 10.33
C ALA A 113 -3.25 -7.10 11.22
N ASN A 114 -2.21 -7.76 10.69
CA ASN A 114 -0.95 -7.98 11.39
C ASN A 114 -0.26 -6.68 11.80
N TYR A 115 -0.32 -5.64 10.95
CA TYR A 115 0.21 -4.33 11.31
C TYR A 115 -0.54 -3.69 12.49
N ARG A 116 -1.88 -3.77 12.50
CA ARG A 116 -2.72 -3.27 13.60
C ARG A 116 -2.44 -4.02 14.90
N THR A 117 -2.40 -5.36 14.84
CA THR A 117 -2.11 -6.21 15.99
C THR A 117 -0.75 -5.90 16.59
N ARG A 118 0.32 -5.88 15.77
CA ARG A 118 1.68 -5.55 16.26
C ARG A 118 1.77 -4.17 16.90
N ARG A 119 1.01 -3.20 16.41
CA ARG A 119 0.97 -1.87 17.01
C ARG A 119 0.28 -1.90 18.37
N ASN A 120 -0.83 -2.63 18.48
CA ASN A 120 -1.54 -2.80 19.75
C ASN A 120 -0.70 -3.58 20.76
N ASP A 121 -0.01 -4.63 20.35
CA ASP A 121 0.88 -5.42 21.23
C ASP A 121 1.99 -4.55 21.83
N ARG A 122 2.55 -3.62 21.07
CA ARG A 122 3.55 -2.66 21.59
C ARG A 122 2.95 -1.72 22.61
N LEU A 123 1.71 -1.27 22.40
CA LEU A 123 1.02 -0.37 23.32
C LEU A 123 0.64 -1.09 24.62
N THR A 124 0.14 -2.33 24.53
CA THR A 124 -0.19 -3.14 25.70
C THR A 124 1.06 -3.54 26.48
N ALA A 125 2.15 -3.88 25.79
CA ALA A 125 3.44 -4.14 26.44
C ALA A 125 4.00 -2.90 27.17
N LEU A 126 3.88 -1.71 26.57
CA LEU A 126 4.28 -0.47 27.24
C LEU A 126 3.40 -0.18 28.46
N ALA A 127 2.08 -0.30 28.31
CA ALA A 127 1.13 -0.07 29.41
C ALA A 127 1.38 -1.02 30.59
N THR A 128 1.58 -2.31 30.31
CA THR A 128 1.89 -3.30 31.36
C THR A 128 3.22 -3.00 32.06
N GLY A 129 4.26 -2.61 31.32
CA GLY A 129 5.54 -2.17 31.91
C GLY A 129 5.39 -0.97 32.83
N VAL A 130 4.59 0.04 32.44
CA VAL A 130 4.30 1.22 33.27
C VAL A 130 3.56 0.81 34.54
N VAL A 131 2.53 -0.03 34.43
CA VAL A 131 1.74 -0.49 35.59
C VAL A 131 2.64 -1.27 36.57
N VAL A 132 3.45 -2.21 36.07
CA VAL A 132 4.38 -2.97 36.90
C VAL A 132 5.37 -2.04 37.60
N GLY A 133 5.97 -1.08 36.88
CA GLY A 133 6.89 -0.12 37.46
C GLY A 133 6.26 0.73 38.58
N VAL A 134 5.03 1.21 38.39
CA VAL A 134 4.29 1.97 39.40
C VAL A 134 4.01 1.12 40.64
N VAL A 135 3.53 -0.12 40.46
CA VAL A 135 3.25 -1.03 41.58
C VAL A 135 4.51 -1.35 42.38
N THR A 136 5.61 -1.68 41.69
CA THR A 136 6.90 -1.97 42.34
C THR A 136 7.44 -0.77 43.11
N ALA A 137 7.30 0.45 42.56
CA ALA A 137 7.73 1.68 43.24
C ALA A 137 6.95 1.90 44.55
N ILE A 138 5.61 1.77 44.51
CA ILE A 138 4.76 1.93 45.69
C ILE A 138 5.13 0.93 46.80
N ILE A 139 5.29 -0.35 46.43
CA ILE A 139 5.67 -1.41 47.37
C ILE A 139 7.04 -1.13 47.98
N THR A 140 8.02 -0.72 47.16
CA THR A 140 9.38 -0.44 47.62
C THR A 140 9.41 0.75 48.58
N THR A 141 8.68 1.82 48.30
CA THR A 141 8.60 2.98 49.22
C THR A 141 7.89 2.64 50.52
N TYR A 142 6.89 1.76 50.49
CA TYR A 142 6.18 1.34 51.71
C TYR A 142 7.03 0.42 52.59
N LEU A 143 7.83 -0.47 51.99
CA LEU A 143 8.76 -1.35 52.72
C LEU A 143 10.01 -0.64 53.24
N ALA A 144 10.42 0.46 52.59
CA ALA A 144 11.56 1.26 53.00
C ALA A 144 11.22 2.34 54.04
N ALA A 145 9.92 2.56 54.33
CA ALA A 145 9.40 3.45 55.37
C ALA A 145 9.15 2.68 56.66
#